data_AF-A0A948TFG9-F1
#
_entry.id   AF-A0A948TFG9-F1
#
_cell.length_a   1.000
_cell.length_b   1.000
_cell.length_c   1.000
_cell.angle_alpha   90.00
_cell.angle_beta   90.00
_cell.angle_gamma   90.00
#
_symmetry.space_group_name_H-M   'P 1'
#
loop_
_entity.id
_entity.type
_entity.pdbx_description
1 polymer ?
#
loop_
_entity_poly.entity_id
_entity_poly.type
_entity_poly.pdbx_seq_one_letter_code
_entity_poly.pdbx_strand_id
1 'polypeptide(L)'
;MMPPPPPVRPVPPARPNPAPFTAVPPPPPTPPAPYSAVAKGDHAFNPRLSPDGVNLRGMIKNIEISMIKQALVQTNGVVAKAAEVLGLRRTTLIEKMKKYGITANG
;
A
#
# COMPACT_ATOMS: atom_id res chain seq x y z
N MET A 1 -66.93 -13.06 -14.13
CA MET A 1 -66.17 -13.23 -15.38
C MET A 1 -64.69 -13.27 -15.02
N MET A 2 -64.02 -14.40 -15.23
CA MET A 2 -62.58 -14.55 -14.94
C MET A 2 -61.76 -14.09 -16.16
N PRO A 3 -60.68 -13.31 -15.96
CA PRO A 3 -59.81 -12.92 -17.07
C PRO A 3 -59.10 -14.17 -17.64
N PRO A 4 -58.87 -14.21 -18.97
CA PRO A 4 -58.17 -15.31 -19.60
C PRO A 4 -56.71 -15.40 -19.13
N PRO A 5 -56.13 -16.60 -19.03
CA PRO A 5 -54.73 -16.76 -18.66
C PRO A 5 -53.83 -16.10 -19.71
N PRO A 6 -52.69 -15.52 -19.29
CA PRO A 6 -51.74 -14.91 -20.22
C PRO A 6 -51.14 -15.95 -21.17
N PRO A 7 -50.76 -15.56 -22.40
CA PRO A 7 -50.13 -16.47 -23.35
C PRO A 7 -48.78 -16.95 -22.82
N VAL A 8 -48.57 -18.26 -22.86
CA VAL A 8 -47.29 -18.89 -22.49
C VAL A 8 -46.26 -18.54 -23.56
N ARG A 9 -45.22 -17.79 -23.20
CA ARG A 9 -44.11 -17.49 -24.12
C ARG A 9 -43.26 -18.75 -24.33
N PRO A 10 -42.89 -19.08 -25.57
CA PRO A 10 -41.97 -20.19 -25.82
C PRO A 10 -40.60 -19.90 -25.21
N VAL A 11 -40.07 -20.87 -24.46
CA VAL A 11 -38.70 -20.83 -23.92
C VAL A 11 -37.70 -20.96 -25.07
N PRO A 12 -36.67 -20.09 -25.16
CA PRO A 12 -35.63 -20.22 -26.18
C PRO A 12 -34.81 -21.50 -25.94
N PRO A 13 -34.24 -22.11 -27.01
CA PRO A 13 -33.40 -23.29 -26.86
C PRO A 13 -32.19 -22.99 -25.97
N ALA A 14 -31.89 -23.91 -25.05
CA ALA A 14 -30.72 -23.83 -24.20
C ALA A 14 -29.45 -23.75 -25.05
N ARG A 15 -28.57 -22.78 -24.75
CA ARG A 15 -27.26 -22.69 -25.43
C ARG A 15 -26.44 -23.95 -25.08
N PRO A 16 -25.67 -24.52 -26.03
CA PRO A 16 -24.78 -25.62 -25.73
C PRO A 16 -23.74 -25.20 -24.68
N ASN A 17 -23.56 -26.06 -23.67
CA ASN A 17 -22.62 -25.86 -22.57
C ASN A 17 -21.20 -25.77 -23.14
N PRO A 18 -20.38 -24.76 -22.78
CA PRO A 18 -18.99 -24.71 -23.21
C PRO A 18 -18.21 -25.93 -22.71
N ALA A 19 -17.26 -26.40 -23.51
CA ALA A 19 -16.36 -27.49 -23.16
C ALA A 19 -15.64 -27.23 -21.82
N PRO A 20 -15.31 -28.28 -21.04
CA PRO A 20 -14.55 -28.09 -19.81
C PRO A 20 -13.20 -27.45 -20.14
N PHE A 21 -12.84 -26.39 -19.40
CA PHE A 21 -11.51 -25.84 -19.43
C PHE A 21 -10.52 -26.98 -19.13
N THR A 22 -9.69 -27.32 -20.10
CA THR A 22 -8.59 -28.27 -19.90
C THR A 22 -7.76 -27.75 -18.74
N ALA A 23 -7.72 -28.49 -17.63
CA ALA A 23 -6.99 -28.10 -16.45
C ALA A 23 -5.50 -27.99 -16.80
N VAL A 24 -4.98 -26.78 -16.90
CA VAL A 24 -3.54 -26.54 -16.98
C VAL A 24 -2.93 -27.07 -15.68
N PRO A 25 -1.94 -27.97 -15.72
CA PRO A 25 -1.30 -28.47 -14.51
C PRO A 25 -0.72 -27.30 -13.70
N PRO A 26 -0.74 -27.35 -12.35
CA PRO A 26 -0.12 -26.32 -11.55
C PRO A 26 1.38 -26.26 -11.88
N PRO A 27 1.99 -25.06 -12.00
CA PRO A 27 3.43 -24.97 -12.18
C PRO A 27 4.13 -25.64 -10.98
N PRO A 28 5.33 -26.23 -11.17
CA PRO A 28 6.10 -26.77 -10.06
C PRO A 28 6.36 -25.67 -9.02
N PRO A 29 6.50 -26.01 -7.72
CA PRO A 29 6.87 -25.03 -6.71
C PRO A 29 8.27 -24.49 -7.06
N THR A 30 8.33 -23.29 -7.61
CA THR A 30 9.59 -22.56 -7.74
C THR A 30 10.16 -22.42 -6.33
N PRO A 31 11.40 -22.88 -6.07
CA PRO A 31 12.07 -22.52 -4.83
C PRO A 31 12.07 -21.00 -4.74
N PRO A 32 11.83 -20.40 -3.55
CA PRO A 32 12.02 -18.97 -3.42
C PRO A 32 13.46 -18.69 -3.84
N ALA A 33 13.63 -17.94 -4.93
CA ALA A 33 14.92 -17.33 -5.21
C ALA A 33 15.37 -16.66 -3.90
N PRO A 34 16.66 -16.70 -3.53
CA PRO A 34 17.11 -15.84 -2.45
C PRO A 34 16.60 -14.44 -2.78
N TYR A 35 15.89 -13.82 -1.83
CA TYR A 35 15.29 -12.48 -1.90
C TYR A 35 16.34 -11.37 -2.11
N SER A 36 17.46 -11.67 -2.79
CA SER A 36 18.64 -10.84 -2.92
C SER A 36 18.92 -10.43 -4.36
N ALA A 37 18.04 -10.76 -5.31
CA ALA A 37 18.11 -10.21 -6.67
C ALA A 37 17.13 -9.04 -6.83
N VAL A 38 17.44 -7.91 -6.18
CA VAL A 38 16.88 -6.61 -6.56
C VAL A 38 17.96 -5.77 -7.21
N ALA A 39 17.58 -5.19 -8.34
CA ALA A 39 18.41 -4.50 -9.31
C ALA A 39 19.16 -3.28 -8.75
N LYS A 40 20.22 -2.90 -9.46
CA LYS A 40 20.98 -1.65 -9.32
C LYS A 40 20.06 -0.44 -9.08
N GLY A 41 20.27 0.21 -7.94
CA GLY A 41 19.86 1.59 -7.66
C GLY A 41 18.54 1.71 -6.91
N ASP A 42 18.59 1.67 -5.57
CA ASP A 42 17.88 2.57 -4.66
C ASP A 42 18.30 2.21 -3.22
N HIS A 43 18.37 3.17 -2.31
CA HIS A 43 18.90 2.96 -0.96
C HIS A 43 17.99 2.06 -0.11
N ALA A 44 18.11 0.74 -0.26
CA ALA A 44 17.38 -0.22 0.57
C ALA A 44 17.76 -0.03 2.05
N PHE A 45 16.81 0.47 2.85
CA PHE A 45 16.98 0.57 4.30
C PHE A 45 16.93 -0.83 4.90
N ASN A 46 18.10 -1.46 5.05
CA ASN A 46 18.25 -2.80 5.61
C ASN A 46 18.97 -2.76 6.97
N PRO A 47 18.30 -2.32 8.05
CA PRO A 47 18.92 -2.16 9.37
C PRO A 47 19.30 -3.54 9.93
N ARG A 48 20.57 -3.71 10.31
CA ARG A 48 21.05 -4.91 11.00
C ARG A 48 20.93 -4.73 12.50
N LEU A 49 20.39 -5.74 13.19
CA LEU A 49 20.29 -5.76 14.63
C LEU A 49 21.62 -6.20 15.25
N SER A 50 22.10 -5.43 16.23
CA SER A 50 23.23 -5.84 17.07
C SER A 50 22.81 -6.93 18.08
N PRO A 51 23.74 -7.78 18.54
CA PRO A 51 23.46 -8.80 19.57
C PRO A 51 23.00 -8.21 20.91
N ASP A 52 23.37 -6.96 21.21
CA ASP A 52 22.92 -6.19 22.38
C ASP A 52 21.48 -5.64 22.27
N GLY A 53 20.82 -5.86 21.12
CA GLY A 53 19.50 -5.31 20.84
C GLY A 53 19.52 -3.84 20.38
N VAL A 54 18.33 -3.28 20.13
CA VAL A 54 18.16 -1.88 19.69
C VAL A 54 16.91 -1.25 20.31
N ASN A 55 16.96 0.05 20.59
CA ASN A 55 15.77 0.80 20.95
C ASN A 55 14.97 1.17 19.68
N LEU A 56 14.18 0.21 19.21
CA LEU A 56 13.42 0.36 17.95
C LEU A 56 12.48 1.58 17.98
N ARG A 57 11.84 1.85 19.13
CA ARG A 57 10.93 2.98 19.30
C ARG A 57 11.63 4.32 19.08
N GLY A 58 12.84 4.49 19.63
CA GLY A 58 13.66 5.68 19.44
C GLY A 58 14.15 5.81 17.99
N MET A 59 14.55 4.70 17.37
CA MET A 59 14.97 4.70 15.97
C MET A 59 13.82 5.16 15.04
N ILE A 60 12.62 4.59 15.20
CA ILE A 60 11.44 4.99 14.42
C ILE A 60 11.15 6.47 14.63
N LYS A 61 11.18 6.94 15.89
CA LYS A 61 10.97 8.36 16.20
C LYS A 61 11.97 9.27 15.49
N ASN A 62 13.25 8.90 15.47
CA ASN A 62 14.29 9.68 14.80
C ASN A 62 14.09 9.70 13.27
N ILE A 63 13.72 8.55 12.69
CA ILE A 63 13.40 8.44 11.26
C ILE A 63 12.21 9.35 10.93
N GLU A 64 11.13 9.27 11.71
CA GLU A 64 9.95 10.13 11.52
C GLU A 64 10.31 11.62 11.58
N ILE A 65 11.10 12.04 12.57
CA ILE A 65 11.54 13.44 12.70
C ILE A 65 12.36 13.87 11.48
N SER A 66 13.30 13.04 11.02
CA SER A 66 14.12 13.32 9.85
C SER A 66 13.25 13.48 8.59
N MET A 67 12.33 12.55 8.36
CA MET A 67 11.45 12.57 7.20
C MET A 67 10.51 13.77 7.21
N ILE A 68 9.95 14.13 8.38
CA ILE A 68 9.13 15.34 8.52
C ILE A 68 9.92 16.59 8.18
N LYS A 69 11.16 16.72 8.70
CA LYS A 69 12.02 17.87 8.40
C LYS A 69 12.37 17.94 6.91
N GLN A 70 12.74 16.82 6.30
CA GLN A 70 13.07 16.76 4.88
C GLN A 70 11.88 17.11 4.00
N ALA A 71 10.69 16.59 4.30
CA ALA A 71 9.47 16.94 3.57
C ALA A 71 9.14 18.43 3.69
N LEU A 72 9.27 19.01 4.88
CA LEU A 72 9.06 20.45 5.08
C LEU A 72 10.07 21.30 4.29
N VAL A 73 11.34 20.90 4.24
CA VAL A 73 12.36 21.61 3.44
C VAL A 73 12.06 21.50 1.95
N GLN A 74 11.71 20.29 1.47
CA GLN A 74 11.37 20.06 0.07
C GLN A 74 10.13 20.84 -0.39
N THR A 75 9.21 21.16 0.52
CA THR A 75 7.98 21.91 0.23
C THR A 75 8.03 23.37 0.69
N ASN A 76 9.21 23.91 1.00
CA ASN A 76 9.38 25.29 1.47
C ASN A 76 8.49 25.64 2.68
N GLY A 77 8.33 24.71 3.62
CA GLY A 77 7.53 24.89 4.83
C GLY A 77 6.03 24.72 4.65
N VAL A 78 5.54 24.37 3.45
CA VAL A 78 4.11 24.14 3.22
C VAL A 78 3.67 22.80 3.83
N VAL A 79 3.03 22.87 5.00
CA VAL A 79 2.60 21.70 5.79
C VAL A 79 1.65 20.77 5.03
N ALA A 80 0.71 21.33 4.24
CA ALA A 80 -0.21 20.52 3.45
C ALA A 80 0.54 19.64 2.45
N LYS A 81 1.45 20.25 1.69
CA LYS A 81 2.25 19.56 0.68
C LYS A 81 3.26 18.59 1.29
N ALA A 82 3.85 18.92 2.44
CA ALA A 82 4.71 18.00 3.17
C ALA A 82 3.92 16.76 3.64
N ALA A 83 2.67 16.94 4.08
CA ALA A 83 1.81 15.82 4.48
C ALA A 83 1.48 14.92 3.27
N GLU A 84 1.21 15.51 2.11
CA GLU A 84 1.00 14.78 0.86
C GLU A 84 2.24 13.98 0.44
N VAL A 85 3.43 14.58 0.51
CA VAL A 85 4.71 13.90 0.21
C VAL A 85 4.95 12.72 1.14
N LEU A 86 4.58 12.84 2.42
CA LEU A 86 4.71 11.78 3.41
C LEU A 86 3.55 10.76 3.38
N GLY A 87 2.52 10.97 2.56
CA GLY A 87 1.33 10.12 2.53
C GLY A 87 0.50 10.18 3.83
N LEU A 88 0.60 11.28 4.58
CA LEU A 88 -0.10 11.48 5.85
C LEU A 88 -1.24 12.50 5.71
N ARG A 89 -2.22 12.42 6.61
CA ARG A 89 -3.19 13.52 6.76
C ARG A 89 -2.49 14.75 7.35
N ARG A 90 -2.85 15.95 6.87
CA ARG A 90 -2.33 17.23 7.39
C ARG A 90 -2.47 17.35 8.91
N THR A 91 -3.59 16.92 9.47
CA THR A 91 -3.84 16.92 10.92
C THR A 91 -2.85 16.03 11.66
N THR A 92 -2.61 14.82 11.16
CA THR A 92 -1.62 13.87 11.72
C THR A 92 -0.20 14.44 11.66
N LEU A 93 0.17 15.11 10.57
CA LEU A 93 1.47 15.76 10.47
C LEU A 93 1.61 16.88 11.52
N ILE A 94 0.58 17.71 11.70
CA ILE A 94 0.57 18.79 12.71
C ILE A 94 0.71 18.22 14.12
N GLU A 95 0.01 17.13 14.45
CA GLU A 95 0.12 16.46 15.74
C GLU A 95 1.53 15.92 15.98
N LYS A 96 2.13 15.26 14.98
CA LYS A 96 3.52 14.78 15.06
C LYS A 96 4.51 15.94 15.20
N MET A 97 4.33 17.02 14.45
CA MET A 97 5.15 18.23 14.55
C MET A 97 5.09 18.84 15.95
N LYS A 98 3.90 18.95 16.55
CA LYS A 98 3.73 19.42 17.94
C LYS A 98 4.38 18.47 18.95
N LYS A 99 4.21 17.15 18.77
CA LYS A 99 4.81 16.12 19.64
C LYS A 99 6.34 16.17 19.61
N TYR A 100 6.93 16.52 18.47
CA TYR A 100 8.37 16.53 18.23
C TYR A 100 9.00 17.93 18.31
N GLY A 101 8.22 18.97 18.55
CA GLY A 101 8.72 20.35 18.61
C GLY A 101 9.25 20.87 17.26
N ILE A 102 8.69 20.39 16.15
CA ILE A 102 9.11 20.79 14.80
C ILE A 102 8.21 21.93 14.33
N THR A 103 8.81 23.06 13.98
CA THR A 103 8.12 24.18 13.33
C THR A 103 8.44 24.18 11.84
N ALA A 104 7.44 24.48 11.01
CA ALA A 104 7.66 24.78 9.60
C ALA A 104 8.30 26.16 9.54
N ASN A 105 9.63 26.21 9.59
CA ASN A 105 10.36 27.46 9.43
C ASN A 105 10.27 27.88 7.96
N GLY A 106 9.52 28.95 7.70
CA GLY A 106 9.64 29.77 6.49
C GLY A 106 10.39 31.03 6.86
#